data_AF-A0A926NKS1-F1
#
_entry.id   AF-A0A926NKS1-F1
#
_cell.length_a   1.000
_cell.length_b   1.000
_cell.length_c   1.000
_cell.angle_alpha   90.00
_cell.angle_beta   90.00
_cell.angle_gamma   90.00
#
_symmetry.space_group_name_H-M   'P 1'
#
loop_
_entity.id
_entity.type
_entity.pdbx_description
1 polymer ?
#
loop_
_entity_poly.entity_id
_entity_poly.type
_entity_poly.pdbx_seq_one_letter_code
_entity_poly.pdbx_strand_id
1 'polypeptide(L)'
;MSFLTLEPSSFLSFIVQLALGLMLGLTFSKLDTNEIKRLLGCLVIITVGVFVMTFGVGYVVLSLFTSMERQTVFLATAPGGIAEMSTIAQVLDLNSPIVALLHVMRLLIVLAIFPFILKLFYKKQFGTTKSKATYPRFNRRKFRIKLSIRNVSAT
;
A
#
# COMPACT_ATOMS: atom_id res chain seq x y z
N MET A 1 2.36 14.00 -33.48
CA MET A 1 2.08 13.58 -32.09
C MET A 1 3.39 13.20 -31.42
N SER A 2 4.19 14.22 -31.09
CA SER A 2 5.58 14.13 -30.65
C SER A 2 5.79 14.96 -29.39
N PHE A 3 4.84 14.85 -28.46
CA PHE A 3 5.01 15.35 -27.10
C PHE A 3 5.28 14.11 -26.24
N LEU A 4 6.39 14.11 -25.49
CA LEU A 4 6.67 13.21 -24.34
C LEU A 4 7.45 11.90 -24.57
N THR A 5 8.52 11.91 -25.37
CA THR A 5 9.66 10.99 -25.13
C THR A 5 10.82 11.74 -24.48
N LEU A 6 10.52 12.50 -23.41
CA LEU A 6 11.58 12.83 -22.47
C LEU A 6 11.83 11.55 -21.68
N GLU A 7 12.67 10.68 -22.24
CA GLU A 7 13.33 9.64 -21.45
C GLU A 7 13.95 10.39 -20.26
N PRO A 8 13.44 10.20 -19.03
CA PRO A 8 14.00 10.91 -17.89
C PRO A 8 15.47 10.56 -17.85
N SER A 9 16.34 11.59 -17.85
CA SER A 9 17.76 11.36 -17.69
C SER A 9 17.95 10.48 -16.45
N SER A 10 18.81 9.47 -16.53
CA SER A 10 19.02 8.49 -15.45
C SER A 10 19.25 9.15 -14.08
N PHE A 11 19.81 10.35 -14.09
CA PHE A 11 20.00 11.22 -12.93
C PHE A 11 18.69 11.68 -12.27
N LEU A 12 17.64 11.98 -13.05
CA LEU A 12 16.36 12.44 -12.53
C LEU A 12 15.62 11.31 -11.80
N SER A 13 15.60 10.10 -12.38
CA SER A 13 15.03 8.90 -11.74
C SER A 13 15.73 8.59 -10.42
N PHE A 14 17.06 8.74 -10.36
CA PHE A 14 17.83 8.58 -9.13
C PHE A 14 17.41 9.58 -8.04
N ILE A 15 17.26 10.87 -8.38
CA ILE A 15 16.80 11.90 -7.43
C ILE A 15 15.38 11.57 -6.94
N VAL A 16 14.48 11.13 -7.82
CA VAL A 16 13.11 10.76 -7.45
C VAL A 16 13.11 9.57 -6.50
N GLN A 17 13.89 8.52 -6.78
CA GLN A 17 13.99 7.34 -5.91
C GLN A 17 14.61 7.69 -4.55
N LEU A 18 15.61 8.57 -4.51
CA LEU A 18 16.20 9.09 -3.28
C LEU A 18 15.17 9.89 -2.46
N ALA A 19 14.42 10.78 -3.10
CA ALA A 19 13.39 11.59 -2.43
C ALA A 19 12.24 10.72 -1.90
N LEU A 20 11.78 9.73 -2.66
CA LEU A 20 10.77 8.76 -2.21
C LEU A 20 11.28 7.95 -1.01
N GLY A 21 12.53 7.49 -1.05
CA GLY A 21 13.16 6.81 0.07
C GLY A 21 13.21 7.68 1.33
N LEU A 22 13.61 8.95 1.18
CA LEU A 22 13.66 9.91 2.28
C LEU A 22 12.26 10.17 2.87
N MET A 23 11.24 10.38 2.03
CA MET A 23 9.86 10.59 2.47
C MET A 23 9.31 9.40 3.24
N LEU A 24 9.54 8.18 2.75
CA LEU A 24 9.16 6.95 3.45
C LEU A 24 9.89 6.83 4.79
N GLY A 25 11.19 7.10 4.84
CA GLY A 25 11.99 7.09 6.07
C GLY A 25 11.50 8.08 7.13
N LEU A 26 11.19 9.33 6.72
CA LEU A 26 10.67 10.37 7.62
C LEU A 26 9.27 10.03 8.15
N THR A 27 8.48 9.23 7.41
CA THR A 27 7.19 8.73 7.88
C THR A 27 7.35 7.82 9.10
N PHE A 28 8.40 6.99 9.12
CA PHE A 28 8.70 6.09 10.25
C PHE A 28 9.32 6.81 11.46
N SER A 29 9.96 7.96 11.27
CA SER A 29 10.61 8.72 12.34
C SER A 29 9.65 9.21 13.44
N LYS A 30 8.34 9.21 13.19
CA LYS A 30 7.32 9.67 14.15
C LYS A 30 6.69 8.52 14.96
N LEU A 31 7.07 7.27 14.71
CA LEU A 31 6.48 6.10 15.36
C LEU A 31 7.32 5.63 16.55
N ASP A 32 6.65 5.16 17.59
CA ASP A 32 7.30 4.54 18.74
C ASP A 32 7.92 3.19 18.33
N THR A 33 9.08 2.86 18.90
CA THR A 33 9.88 1.67 18.54
C THR A 33 9.13 0.35 18.70
N ASN A 34 8.22 0.27 19.66
CA ASN A 34 7.39 -0.92 19.89
C ASN A 34 6.28 -1.09 18.82
N GLU A 35 5.69 0.02 18.38
CA GLU A 35 4.72 0.02 17.28
C GLU A 35 5.41 -0.33 15.96
N ILE A 36 6.63 0.19 15.72
CA ILE A 36 7.44 -0.18 14.55
C ILE A 36 7.68 -1.69 14.50
N LYS A 37 8.09 -2.32 15.62
CA LYS A 37 8.32 -3.78 15.67
C LYS A 37 7.06 -4.58 15.35
N ARG A 38 5.91 -4.18 15.89
CA ARG A 38 4.62 -4.84 15.63
C ARG A 38 4.20 -4.70 14.17
N LEU A 39 4.36 -3.50 13.59
CA LEU A 39 4.10 -3.24 12.18
C LEU A 39 5.04 -4.04 11.28
N LEU A 40 6.33 -4.10 11.60
CA LEU A 40 7.30 -4.93 10.89
C LEU A 40 6.90 -6.41 10.93
N GLY A 41 6.52 -6.94 12.09
CA GLY A 41 6.08 -8.34 12.20
C GLY A 41 4.88 -8.66 11.32
N CYS A 42 3.88 -7.76 11.30
CA CYS A 42 2.72 -7.89 10.42
C CYS A 42 3.11 -7.82 8.93
N LEU A 43 3.96 -6.85 8.57
CA LEU A 43 4.48 -6.68 7.21
C LEU A 43 5.23 -7.92 6.73
N VAL A 44 6.12 -8.48 7.56
CA VAL A 44 6.88 -9.69 7.22
C VAL A 44 5.95 -10.87 6.96
N ILE A 45 4.93 -11.08 7.80
CA ILE A 45 3.96 -12.17 7.60
C ILE A 45 3.21 -12.00 6.27
N ILE A 46 2.75 -10.78 5.97
CA ILE A 46 2.06 -10.48 4.71
C ILE A 46 2.99 -10.69 3.51
N THR A 47 4.21 -10.16 3.57
CA THR A 47 5.20 -10.29 2.49
C THR A 47 5.53 -11.76 2.23
N VAL A 48 5.80 -12.55 3.27
CA VAL A 48 6.06 -14.00 3.13
C VAL A 48 4.84 -14.72 2.56
N GLY A 49 3.63 -14.41 3.02
CA GLY A 49 2.40 -14.99 2.49
C GLY A 49 2.22 -14.72 1.00
N VAL A 50 2.44 -13.47 0.58
CA VAL A 50 2.39 -13.07 -0.84
C VAL A 50 3.49 -13.77 -1.64
N PHE A 51 4.68 -13.95 -1.06
CA PHE A 51 5.79 -14.65 -1.70
C PHE A 51 5.45 -16.10 -2.02
N VAL A 52 4.95 -16.83 -1.03
CA VAL A 52 4.53 -18.22 -1.18
C VAL A 52 3.42 -18.33 -2.21
N MET A 53 2.44 -17.41 -2.18
CA MET A 53 1.36 -17.41 -3.16
C MET A 53 1.88 -17.15 -4.59
N THR A 54 2.80 -16.20 -4.74
CA THR A 54 3.36 -15.82 -6.05
C THR A 54 4.22 -16.96 -6.63
N PHE A 55 5.03 -17.62 -5.80
CA PHE A 55 5.78 -18.81 -6.22
C PHE A 55 4.87 -19.99 -6.59
N GLY A 56 3.79 -20.20 -5.84
CA GLY A 56 2.79 -21.22 -6.16
C GLY A 56 2.10 -20.97 -7.51
N VAL A 57 1.66 -19.73 -7.76
CA VAL A 57 1.11 -19.33 -9.06
C VAL A 57 2.16 -19.47 -10.16
N GLY A 58 3.41 -19.10 -9.90
CA GLY A 58 4.51 -19.26 -10.85
C GLY A 58 4.75 -20.69 -11.28
N TYR A 59 4.73 -21.62 -10.33
CA TYR A 59 4.84 -23.05 -10.60
C TYR A 59 3.68 -23.57 -11.45
N VAL A 60 2.44 -23.16 -11.12
CA VAL A 60 1.25 -23.54 -11.88
C VAL A 60 1.27 -22.96 -13.29
N VAL A 61 1.61 -21.68 -13.45
CA VAL A 61 1.75 -21.03 -14.77
C VAL A 61 2.82 -21.71 -15.60
N LEU A 62 3.96 -22.06 -15.02
CA LEU A 62 5.02 -22.79 -15.71
C LEU A 62 4.57 -24.19 -16.15
N SER A 63 3.71 -24.85 -15.38
CA SER A 63 3.17 -26.17 -15.71
C SER A 63 2.07 -26.15 -16.78
N LEU A 64 1.28 -25.08 -16.85
CA LEU A 64 0.15 -24.96 -17.77
C LEU A 64 0.51 -24.26 -19.09
N PHE A 65 1.45 -23.31 -19.03
CA PHE A 65 1.86 -22.48 -20.17
C PHE A 65 3.31 -22.79 -20.56
N THR A 66 3.53 -24.00 -21.08
CA THR A 66 4.82 -24.43 -21.69
C THR A 66 5.30 -23.50 -22.82
N SER A 67 4.42 -22.64 -23.35
CA SER A 67 4.71 -21.69 -24.44
C SER A 67 5.23 -20.32 -23.99
N MET A 68 5.22 -19.99 -22.69
CA MET A 68 5.81 -18.73 -22.21
C MET A 68 7.29 -18.90 -21.87
N GLU A 69 8.08 -17.86 -22.15
CA GLU A 69 9.50 -17.86 -21.84
C GLU A 69 9.71 -17.98 -20.32
N ARG A 70 10.48 -18.99 -19.91
CA ARG A 70 10.73 -19.30 -18.48
C ARG A 70 11.25 -18.08 -17.72
N GLN A 71 12.03 -17.24 -18.38
CA GLN A 71 12.54 -15.98 -17.84
C GLN A 71 11.42 -14.95 -17.59
N THR A 72 10.39 -14.87 -18.44
CA THR A 72 9.23 -13.97 -18.23
C THR A 72 8.43 -14.42 -17.00
N VAL A 73 8.19 -15.72 -16.88
CA VAL A 73 7.46 -16.29 -15.73
C VAL A 73 8.27 -16.10 -14.45
N PHE A 74 9.58 -16.31 -14.50
CA PHE A 74 10.47 -16.07 -13.37
C PHE A 74 10.46 -14.59 -12.95
N LEU A 75 10.59 -13.66 -13.90
CA LEU A 75 10.60 -12.23 -13.61
C LEU A 75 9.22 -11.73 -13.14
N ALA A 76 8.13 -12.31 -13.64
CA ALA A 76 6.77 -12.02 -13.19
C ALA A 76 6.46 -12.57 -11.78
N THR A 77 7.14 -13.64 -11.37
CA THR A 77 6.93 -14.29 -10.07
C THR A 77 7.91 -13.80 -9.01
N ALA A 78 9.03 -13.20 -9.45
CA ALA A 78 9.98 -12.55 -8.57
C ALA A 78 9.31 -11.40 -7.79
N PRO A 79 9.64 -11.24 -6.51
CA PRO A 79 9.32 -10.04 -5.75
C PRO A 79 10.06 -8.83 -6.34
N GLY A 80 9.39 -7.69 -6.51
CA GLY A 80 10.02 -6.49 -7.05
C GLY A 80 9.05 -5.35 -7.24
N GLY A 81 9.59 -4.16 -7.49
CA GLY A 81 8.80 -3.02 -7.95
C GLY A 81 8.32 -3.23 -9.39
N ILE A 82 7.09 -2.82 -9.71
CA ILE A 82 6.54 -2.90 -11.07
C ILE A 82 7.47 -2.22 -12.07
N ALA A 83 8.00 -1.05 -11.72
CA ALA A 83 8.91 -0.29 -12.56
C ALA A 83 10.22 -1.05 -12.83
N GLU A 84 10.88 -1.54 -11.78
CA GLU A 84 12.15 -2.26 -11.91
C GLU A 84 12.01 -3.54 -12.73
N MET A 85 11.00 -4.37 -12.44
CA MET A 85 10.78 -5.63 -13.16
C MET A 85 10.35 -5.39 -14.62
N SER A 86 9.58 -4.33 -14.88
CA SER A 86 9.22 -3.92 -16.25
C SER A 86 10.44 -3.48 -17.06
N THR A 87 11.35 -2.71 -16.46
CA THR A 87 12.59 -2.28 -17.10
C THR A 87 13.53 -3.45 -17.32
N ILE A 88 13.71 -4.35 -16.35
CA ILE A 88 14.52 -5.56 -16.50
C ILE A 88 13.96 -6.45 -17.63
N ALA A 89 12.64 -6.58 -17.72
CA ALA A 89 12.00 -7.34 -18.80
C ALA A 89 12.31 -6.73 -20.18
N GLN A 90 12.34 -5.40 -20.30
CA GLN A 90 12.69 -4.72 -21.55
C GLN A 90 14.18 -4.93 -21.90
N VAL A 91 15.08 -4.83 -20.93
CA VAL A 91 16.53 -5.02 -21.13
C VAL A 91 16.86 -6.45 -21.57
N LEU A 92 16.06 -7.41 -21.12
CA LEU A 92 16.22 -8.83 -21.46
C LEU A 92 15.34 -9.25 -22.67
N ASP A 93 14.79 -8.30 -23.44
CA ASP A 93 13.95 -8.53 -24.63
C ASP A 93 12.72 -9.44 -24.40
N LEU A 94 12.18 -9.43 -23.17
CA LEU A 94 10.98 -10.19 -22.81
C LEU A 94 9.71 -9.35 -22.93
N ASN A 95 8.57 -10.01 -22.80
CA ASN A 95 7.25 -9.37 -22.77
C ASN A 95 7.02 -8.57 -21.47
N SER A 96 7.62 -7.39 -21.38
CA SER A 96 7.46 -6.41 -20.30
C SER A 96 6.00 -6.09 -19.93
N PRO A 97 5.05 -5.94 -20.88
CA PRO A 97 3.65 -5.69 -20.54
C PRO A 97 3.00 -6.81 -19.73
N ILE A 98 3.38 -8.08 -19.99
CA ILE A 98 2.85 -9.24 -19.28
C ILE A 98 3.37 -9.28 -17.84
N VAL A 99 4.66 -9.00 -17.65
CA VAL A 99 5.29 -8.91 -16.32
C VAL A 99 4.63 -7.81 -15.49
N ALA A 100 4.44 -6.63 -16.08
CA ALA A 100 3.79 -5.49 -15.43
C ALA A 100 2.32 -5.80 -15.07
N LEU A 101 1.57 -6.42 -15.96
CA LEU A 101 0.17 -6.79 -15.72
C LEU A 101 0.04 -7.75 -14.53
N LEU A 102 0.87 -8.79 -14.48
CA LEU A 102 0.86 -9.76 -13.37
C LEU A 102 1.19 -9.10 -12.03
N HIS A 103 2.15 -8.17 -12.01
CA HIS A 103 2.48 -7.41 -10.81
C HIS A 103 1.33 -6.49 -10.37
N VAL A 104 0.66 -5.81 -11.30
CA VAL A 104 -0.50 -4.95 -11.01
C VAL A 104 -1.68 -5.77 -10.51
N MET A 105 -1.99 -6.91 -11.15
CA MET A 105 -3.05 -7.82 -10.69
C MET A 105 -2.80 -8.27 -9.25
N ARG A 106 -1.56 -8.61 -8.90
CA ARG A 106 -1.18 -8.92 -7.52
C ARG A 106 -1.47 -7.77 -6.56
N LEU A 107 -1.12 -6.52 -6.91
CA LEU A 107 -1.45 -5.36 -6.07
C LEU A 107 -2.96 -5.20 -5.88
N LEU A 108 -3.75 -5.36 -6.94
CA LEU A 108 -5.21 -5.27 -6.85
C LEU A 108 -5.78 -6.34 -5.93
N ILE A 109 -5.29 -7.58 -6.03
CA ILE A 109 -5.70 -8.69 -5.15
C ILE A 109 -5.34 -8.38 -3.69
N VAL A 110 -4.11 -7.95 -3.43
CA VAL A 110 -3.66 -7.60 -2.06
C VAL A 110 -4.49 -6.45 -1.51
N LEU A 111 -4.73 -5.39 -2.29
CA LEU A 111 -5.55 -4.25 -1.88
C LEU A 111 -7.02 -4.62 -1.68
N ALA A 112 -7.57 -5.60 -2.41
CA ALA A 112 -8.92 -6.11 -2.20
C ALA A 112 -9.03 -6.99 -0.95
N ILE A 113 -8.02 -7.80 -0.67
CA ILE A 113 -7.97 -8.67 0.51
C ILE A 113 -7.66 -7.85 1.78
N PHE A 114 -6.87 -6.78 1.67
CA PHE A 114 -6.48 -5.92 2.79
C PHE A 114 -7.66 -5.42 3.66
N PRO A 115 -8.74 -4.79 3.11
CA PRO A 115 -9.89 -4.39 3.91
C PRO A 115 -10.64 -5.58 4.51
N PHE A 116 -10.61 -6.75 3.85
CA PHE A 116 -11.21 -7.97 4.38
C PHE A 116 -10.43 -8.51 5.58
N ILE A 117 -9.10 -8.53 5.50
CA ILE A 117 -8.19 -8.84 6.61
C ILE A 117 -8.44 -7.88 7.76
N LEU A 118 -8.47 -6.56 7.49
CA LEU A 118 -8.75 -5.57 8.53
C LEU A 118 -10.10 -5.84 9.18
N LYS A 119 -11.16 -6.15 8.43
CA LYS A 119 -12.48 -6.49 8.98
C LYS A 119 -12.45 -7.74 9.87
N LEU A 120 -11.70 -8.77 9.50
CA LEU A 120 -11.55 -10.01 10.28
C LEU A 120 -10.73 -9.78 11.56
N PHE A 121 -9.61 -9.06 11.48
CA PHE A 121 -8.78 -8.71 12.64
C PHE A 121 -9.52 -7.76 13.59
N TYR A 122 -10.27 -6.80 13.04
CA TYR A 122 -11.12 -5.91 13.83
C TYR A 122 -12.20 -6.70 14.56
N LYS A 123 -12.83 -7.70 13.94
CA LYS A 123 -13.80 -8.59 14.60
C LYS A 123 -13.19 -9.40 15.75
N LYS A 124 -11.91 -9.77 15.66
CA LYS A 124 -11.22 -10.57 16.70
C LYS A 124 -10.70 -9.74 17.88
N GLN A 125 -10.34 -8.46 17.68
CA GLN A 125 -9.94 -7.56 18.79
C GLN A 125 -11.09 -6.73 19.37
N PHE A 126 -12.16 -6.47 18.62
CA PHE A 126 -13.31 -5.67 19.07
C PHE A 126 -14.54 -6.54 19.42
N GLY A 127 -14.32 -7.76 19.89
CA GLY A 127 -15.34 -8.54 20.61
C GLY A 127 -15.80 -7.88 21.92
N THR A 128 -15.11 -6.85 22.42
CA THR A 128 -15.51 -6.09 23.64
C THR A 128 -15.15 -4.61 23.61
N THR A 129 -15.04 -3.96 22.45
CA THR A 129 -14.94 -2.49 22.44
C THR A 129 -16.01 -1.93 21.54
N LYS A 130 -17.12 -1.52 22.17
CA LYS A 130 -18.13 -0.69 21.53
C LYS A 130 -17.42 0.43 20.76
N SER A 131 -17.78 0.56 19.49
CA SER A 131 -17.73 1.83 18.78
C SER A 131 -18.49 2.87 19.62
N LYS A 132 -17.81 3.49 20.59
CA LYS A 132 -18.12 4.85 21.00
C LYS A 132 -17.47 5.73 19.94
N ALA A 133 -18.14 5.86 18.81
CA ALA A 133 -18.09 7.10 18.06
C ALA A 133 -18.60 8.21 19.01
N THR A 134 -17.71 8.67 19.89
CA THR A 134 -17.91 9.87 20.70
C THR A 134 -17.75 11.02 19.72
N TYR A 135 -18.78 11.26 18.91
CA TYR A 135 -19.03 12.61 18.45
C TYR A 135 -19.06 13.49 19.70
N PRO A 136 -18.25 14.56 19.79
CA PRO A 136 -18.44 15.52 20.86
C PRO A 136 -19.86 16.05 20.70
N ARG A 137 -20.76 15.59 21.57
CA ARG A 137 -22.16 15.99 21.59
C ARG A 137 -22.14 17.48 21.92
N PHE A 138 -22.18 18.31 20.88
CA PHE A 138 -22.14 19.76 21.01
C PHE A 138 -23.32 20.17 21.90
N ASN A 139 -23.00 20.47 23.16
CA ASN A 139 -23.98 20.72 24.20
C ASN A 139 -24.63 22.08 23.95
N ARG A 140 -25.70 22.10 23.12
CA ARG A 140 -26.46 23.32 22.77
C ARG A 140 -26.99 24.09 23.99
N ARG A 141 -27.07 23.46 25.18
CA ARG A 141 -27.47 24.14 26.42
C ARG A 141 -26.45 25.19 26.88
N LYS A 142 -25.14 24.97 26.69
CA LYS A 142 -24.11 25.97 27.04
C LYS A 142 -24.15 27.21 26.13
N PHE A 143 -24.60 27.05 24.88
CA PHE A 143 -24.70 28.17 23.93
C PHE A 143 -25.85 29.11 24.27
N ARG A 144 -26.98 28.57 24.75
CA ARG A 144 -28.17 29.37 25.06
C ARG A 144 -28.03 30.20 26.35
N ILE A 145 -27.27 29.71 27.33
CA ILE A 145 -26.99 30.45 28.58
C ILE A 145 -26.04 31.64 28.31
N LYS A 146 -25.05 31.48 27.42
CA LYS A 146 -24.10 32.56 27.11
C LYS A 146 -24.75 33.76 26.39
N LEU A 147 -25.87 33.54 25.69
CA LEU A 147 -26.68 34.62 25.11
C LEU A 147 -27.56 35.33 26.13
N SER A 148 -28.00 34.67 27.20
CA SER A 148 -28.85 35.30 28.23
C SER A 148 -28.06 36.28 29.11
N ILE A 149 -26.77 36.02 29.35
CA ILE A 149 -25.94 36.86 30.22
C ILE A 149 -25.44 38.11 29.48
N ARG A 150 -25.32 38.04 28.14
CA ARG A 150 -24.86 39.17 27.32
C ARG A 150 -25.92 40.29 27.19
N ASN A 151 -27.19 40.00 27.46
CA ASN A 151 -28.28 40.97 27.37
C ASN A 151 -28.62 41.65 28.71
N VAL A 152 -28.03 41.20 29.83
CA VAL A 152 -28.25 41.77 31.18
C VAL A 152 -27.15 42.78 31.55
N SER A 153 -26.00 42.76 30.87
CA SER A 153 -24.89 43.70 31.11
C SER A 153 -24.94 44.95 30.22
N ALA A 154 -26.01 45.14 29.45
CA ALA A 154 -26.18 46.27 28.50
C ALA A 154 -27.33 47.23 28.90
N THR A 155 -27.79 47.16 30.14
CA THR A 155 -28.72 48.10 30.80
C THR A 155 -28.07 48.60 32.07
#